data_AF-A0A2G9NFD9-F1
#
_entry.id   AF-A0A2G9NFD9-F1
#
_cell.length_a   1.000
_cell.length_b   1.000
_cell.length_c   1.000
_cell.angle_alpha   90.00
_cell.angle_beta   90.00
_cell.angle_gamma   90.00
#
_symmetry.space_group_name_H-M   'P 1'
#
loop_
_entity.id
_entity.type
_entity.pdbx_description
1 polymer ?
#
loop_
_entity_poly.entity_id
_entity_poly.type
_entity_poly.pdbx_seq_one_letter_code
_entity_poly.pdbx_strand_id
1 'polypeptide(L)' 'MEKHTIINWSAVARESFERRINILDKIEEFTKESEFTDEDAIHLGKKVNMSLTQRLRNNKKSKK' A
#
# COMPACT_ATOMS: atom_id res chain seq x y z
N MET A 1 -7.58 -21.93 -12.84
CA MET A 1 -9.02 -22.17 -13.03
C MET A 1 -9.31 -23.61 -13.44
N GLU A 2 -8.65 -24.15 -14.47
CA GLU A 2 -8.90 -25.49 -15.02
C GLU A 2 -8.73 -26.66 -14.03
N LYS A 3 -7.83 -26.56 -13.04
CA LYS A 3 -7.62 -27.60 -12.02
C LYS A 3 -8.69 -27.60 -10.91
N HIS A 4 -9.51 -26.56 -10.82
CA HIS A 4 -10.52 -26.37 -9.77
C HIS A 4 -11.83 -25.87 -10.40
N THR A 5 -12.42 -26.71 -11.26
CA THR A 5 -13.64 -26.42 -12.02
C THR A 5 -14.90 -26.30 -11.15
N ILE A 6 -14.87 -26.82 -9.92
CA ILE A 6 -15.98 -26.72 -8.94
C ILE A 6 -16.16 -25.27 -8.46
N ILE A 7 -15.11 -24.44 -8.55
CA ILE A 7 -15.17 -23.05 -8.12
C ILE A 7 -15.87 -22.20 -9.20
N ASN A 8 -16.84 -21.39 -8.78
CA ASN A 8 -17.41 -20.36 -9.65
C ASN A 8 -16.43 -19.20 -9.81
N TRP A 9 -15.53 -19.33 -10.78
CA TRP A 9 -14.49 -18.33 -11.06
C TRP A 9 -15.05 -16.97 -11.48
N SER A 10 -16.23 -16.92 -12.12
CA SER A 10 -16.88 -15.66 -12.48
C SER A 10 -17.32 -14.88 -11.24
N ALA A 11 -17.85 -15.55 -10.21
CA ALA A 11 -18.22 -14.92 -8.94
C ALA A 11 -16.98 -14.39 -8.19
N VAL A 12 -15.92 -15.21 -8.11
CA VAL A 12 -14.63 -14.81 -7.48
C VAL A 12 -14.01 -13.61 -8.19
N ALA A 13 -14.02 -13.61 -9.53
CA ALA A 13 -13.52 -12.51 -10.33
C ALA A 13 -14.34 -11.24 -10.08
N ARG A 14 -15.68 -11.34 -10.09
CA ARG A 14 -16.56 -10.20 -9.85
C ARG A 14 -16.31 -9.55 -8.49
N GLU A 15 -16.25 -10.35 -7.43
CA GLU A 15 -15.95 -9.85 -6.09
C GLU A 15 -14.57 -9.19 -6.01
N SER A 16 -13.57 -9.77 -6.66
CA SER A 16 -12.22 -9.20 -6.70
C SER A 16 -12.18 -7.85 -7.42
N PHE A 17 -12.93 -7.71 -8.51
CA PHE A 17 -13.06 -6.45 -9.22
C PHE A 17 -13.82 -5.39 -8.42
N GLU A 18 -14.96 -5.76 -7.82
CA GLU A 18 -15.73 -4.84 -6.96
C GLU A 18 -14.88 -4.33 -5.80
N ARG A 19 -14.10 -5.20 -5.14
CA ARG A 19 -13.14 -4.78 -4.11
C ARG A 19 -12.08 -3.82 -4.65
N ARG A 20 -11.54 -4.08 -5.86
CA ARG A 20 -10.53 -3.21 -6.47
C ARG A 20 -11.09 -1.84 -6.80
N ILE A 21 -12.29 -1.78 -7.39
CA ILE A 21 -12.99 -0.53 -7.71
C ILE A 21 -13.23 0.26 -6.44
N ASN A 22 -13.79 -0.36 -5.39
CA ASN A 22 -14.01 0.31 -4.11
C ASN A 22 -12.73 0.89 -3.48
N ILE A 23 -11.57 0.25 -3.67
CA ILE A 23 -10.28 0.79 -3.21
C ILE A 23 -9.88 2.01 -4.04
N LEU A 24 -10.07 1.96 -5.36
CA LEU A 24 -9.75 3.07 -6.25
C LEU A 24 -10.63 4.28 -5.94
N ASP A 25 -11.94 4.08 -5.79
CA ASP A 25 -12.88 5.16 -5.45
C ASP A 25 -12.53 5.83 -4.12
N LYS A 26 -12.11 5.04 -3.12
CA LYS A 26 -11.66 5.57 -1.83
C LYS A 26 -10.35 6.34 -1.94
N ILE A 27 -9.41 5.90 -2.77
CA ILE A 27 -8.16 6.62 -3.01
C ILE A 27 -8.45 7.94 -3.73
N GLU A 28 -9.30 7.91 -4.75
CA GLU A 28 -9.72 9.11 -5.48
C GLU A 28 -10.35 10.12 -4.53
N GLU A 29 -11.35 9.73 -3.73
CA GLU A 29 -11.98 10.63 -2.76
C GLU A 29 -10.98 11.12 -1.70
N PHE A 30 -10.11 10.25 -1.20
CA PHE A 30 -9.09 10.62 -0.22
C PHE A 30 -8.06 11.63 -0.77
N THR A 31 -7.76 11.56 -2.08
CA THR A 31 -6.75 12.40 -2.72
C THR A 31 -7.32 13.62 -3.43
N LYS A 32 -8.65 13.75 -3.51
CA LYS A 32 -9.36 14.76 -4.30
C LYS A 32 -8.97 16.20 -3.99
N GLU A 33 -8.72 16.51 -2.73
CA GLU A 33 -8.34 17.85 -2.25
C GLU A 33 -6.88 17.90 -1.78
N SER A 34 -6.08 16.89 -2.12
CA SER A 34 -4.69 16.80 -1.70
C SER A 34 -3.82 17.79 -2.46
N GLU A 35 -3.12 18.65 -1.73
CA GLU A 35 -2.05 19.52 -2.28
C GLU A 35 -0.67 18.83 -2.30
N PHE A 36 -0.60 17.55 -1.89
CA PHE A 36 0.64 16.80 -1.75
C PHE A 36 1.39 16.67 -3.08
N THR A 37 2.63 17.18 -3.13
CA THR A 37 3.44 17.18 -4.36
C THR A 37 4.45 16.04 -4.41
N ASP A 38 5.10 15.89 -5.57
CA ASP A 38 6.19 14.93 -5.75
C ASP A 38 7.40 15.25 -4.84
N GLU A 39 7.69 16.54 -4.62
CA GLU A 39 8.73 16.98 -3.70
C GLU A 39 8.42 16.57 -2.25
N ASP A 40 7.16 16.68 -1.83
CA ASP A 40 6.70 16.24 -0.52
C ASP A 40 6.89 14.72 -0.36
N ALA A 41 6.58 13.95 -1.41
CA ALA A 41 6.80 12.51 -1.44
C ALA A 41 8.29 12.15 -1.24
N ILE A 42 9.18 12.83 -1.97
CA ILE A 42 10.63 12.64 -1.86
C ILE A 42 11.14 13.02 -0.47
N HIS A 43 10.68 14.15 0.07
CA HIS A 43 11.09 14.63 1.40
C HIS A 43 10.63 13.65 2.50
N LEU A 44 9.38 13.21 2.43
CA LEU A 44 8.82 12.22 3.35
C LEU A 44 9.60 10.90 3.28
N GLY A 45 9.88 10.40 2.08
CA GLY A 45 10.65 9.18 1.87
C GLY A 45 12.04 9.24 2.51
N LYS A 46 12.76 10.37 2.35
CA LYS A 46 14.06 10.59 3.01
C LYS A 46 13.93 10.55 4.53
N LYS A 47 12.92 11.24 5.08
CA LYS A 47 12.67 11.29 6.53
C LYS A 47 12.37 9.91 7.11
N VAL A 48 11.52 9.12 6.44
CA VAL A 48 11.19 7.73 6.83
C VAL A 48 12.44 6.86 6.82
N ASN A 49 13.23 6.91 5.75
CA ASN A 49 14.46 6.12 5.61
C ASN A 49 15.48 6.44 6.71
N MET A 50 15.68 7.72 7.02
CA MET A 50 16.56 8.13 8.12
C MET A 50 16.07 7.58 9.47
N SER A 51 14.79 7.71 9.76
CA SER A 51 14.18 7.22 11.01
C SER A 51 14.30 5.70 11.14
N LEU A 52 14.00 4.96 10.06
CA LEU A 52 14.15 3.50 10.01
C LEU A 52 15.60 3.09 10.27
N THR A 53 16.56 3.75 9.60
CA THR A 53 17.99 3.47 9.74
C THR A 53 18.46 3.71 11.18
N GLN A 54 18.02 4.80 11.80
CA GLN A 54 18.36 5.12 13.18
C GLN A 54 17.78 4.09 14.15
N ARG A 55 16.52 3.67 13.95
CA ARG A 55 15.90 2.61 14.76
C ARG A 55 16.66 1.29 14.65
N LEU A 56 17.03 0.89 13.43
CA LEU A 56 17.82 -0.33 13.20
C LEU A 56 19.21 -0.24 13.84
N ARG A 57 19.87 0.92 13.75
CA ARG A 57 21.18 1.15 14.40
C ARG A 57 21.08 1.06 15.92
N ASN A 58 20.06 1.67 16.51
CA ASN A 58 19.85 1.63 17.96
C ASN A 58 19.53 0.21 18.45
N ASN A 59 18.70 -0.53 17.71
CA ASN A 59 18.43 -1.95 18.00
C ASN A 59 19.69 -2.82 17.91
N LYS A 60 20.59 -2.56 16.96
CA LYS A 60 21.89 -3.27 16.88
C LYS A 60 22.82 -2.93 18.05
N LYS A 61 22.80 -1.69 18.54
CA LYS A 61 23.58 -1.28 19.71
C LYS A 61 23.05 -1.88 21.02
N SER A 62 21.75 -2.06 21.15
CA SER A 62 21.11 -2.68 22.33
C SER A 62 21.32 -4.20 22.43
N LYS A 63 21.76 -4.85 21.35
CA LYS A 63 22.02 -6.30 21.28
C LYS A 63 23.51 -6.65 21.35
N LYS A 64 24.39 -5.66 21.49
CA LYS A 64 25.83 -5.80 21.72
C LYS A 64 26.13 -5.48 23.16
#